data_AF-A0A7L2S215-F1
#
_entry.id   AF-A0A7L2S215-F1
#
_cell.length_a   1.000
_cell.length_b   1.000
_cell.length_c   1.000
_cell.angle_alpha   90.00
_cell.angle_beta   90.00
_cell.angle_gamma   90.00
#
_symmetry.space_group_name_H-M   'P 1'
#
loop_
_entity.id
_entity.type
_entity.pdbx_description
1 polymer ?
#
loop_
_entity_poly.entity_id
_entity_poly.type
_entity_poly.pdbx_seq_one_letter_code
_entity_poly.pdbx_strand_id
1 'polypeptide(L)'
;HQAQTTCWDHPKMTELYQTLADLNNIKFSAYRTAMKLRRVQKALRLDMVTLGTALEIFNEHDLQPSDRAMDVVEVIHCLTALYERLEEERGILVNVPLCVDMSLNWLLNVFDSGRSGKMRALSFKTGIACLCGTEVKEKFQYLFSQVANAGGLCDQRHLGVLLHEAIQVPRQLGEVAAFGGSNVEPSIRSCFRFSNGKPAIEASQFLEWANLEPQSMVWLAVLHRVTMAEQVKHQTKCSVCRQCPIKGFRYRSLKQFNVDICQTCFLTGRASKGNKLHYPIMEYYTPTTSSENMRDFATTLKNKFRSKQYFSKHPQRGYLPVQSVLEADFSET
;
A
#
# COMPACT_ATOMS: atom_id res chain seq x y z
N HIS A 1 -11.22 -31.41 12.12
CA HIS A 1 -11.41 -32.71 12.81
C HIS A 1 -10.24 -33.09 13.73
N GLN A 2 -9.00 -33.15 13.25
CA GLN A 2 -7.86 -33.56 14.07
C GLN A 2 -7.67 -32.69 15.34
N ALA A 3 -7.82 -31.37 15.23
CA ALA A 3 -7.72 -30.44 16.36
C ALA A 3 -9.06 -30.20 17.09
N GLN A 4 -10.17 -30.78 16.62
CA GLN A 4 -11.52 -30.58 17.15
C GLN A 4 -11.95 -29.10 17.32
N THR A 5 -11.35 -28.19 16.54
CA THR A 5 -11.70 -26.77 16.51
C THR A 5 -12.44 -26.39 15.24
N THR A 6 -13.27 -25.35 15.33
CA THR A 6 -13.88 -24.65 14.20
C THR A 6 -13.24 -23.27 14.06
N CYS A 7 -12.93 -22.86 12.83
CA CYS A 7 -12.34 -21.56 12.54
C CYS A 7 -13.08 -20.91 11.37
N TRP A 8 -13.26 -19.59 11.43
CA TRP A 8 -13.76 -18.82 10.28
C TRP A 8 -12.73 -18.72 9.17
N ASP A 9 -11.45 -18.77 9.51
CA ASP A 9 -10.37 -18.65 8.55
C ASP A 9 -10.03 -19.98 7.88
N HIS A 10 -9.88 -19.91 6.56
CA HIS A 10 -9.33 -21.00 5.79
C HIS A 10 -7.91 -21.34 6.31
N PRO A 11 -7.52 -22.62 6.45
CA PRO A 11 -6.23 -23.00 7.04
C PRO A 11 -5.01 -22.33 6.38
N LYS A 12 -5.03 -22.20 5.05
CA LYS A 12 -3.97 -21.48 4.31
C LYS A 12 -3.96 -19.97 4.57
N MET A 13 -5.10 -19.38 4.94
CA MET A 13 -5.12 -17.98 5.37
C MET A 13 -4.48 -17.84 6.75
N THR A 14 -4.77 -18.75 7.68
CA THR A 14 -4.12 -18.76 8.99
C THR A 14 -2.60 -18.91 8.84
N GLU A 15 -2.14 -19.83 8.00
CA GLU A 15 -0.72 -19.98 7.66
C GLU A 15 -0.15 -18.69 7.06
N LEU A 16 -0.84 -18.08 6.09
CA LEU A 16 -0.43 -16.82 5.49
C LEU A 16 -0.23 -15.73 6.56
N TYR A 17 -1.22 -15.51 7.45
CA TYR A 17 -1.12 -14.53 8.53
C TYR A 17 0.04 -14.82 9.48
N GLN A 18 0.32 -16.10 9.78
CA GLN A 18 1.50 -16.47 10.59
C GLN A 18 2.79 -16.04 9.89
N THR A 19 2.93 -16.27 8.58
CA THR A 19 4.12 -15.80 7.85
C THR A 19 4.25 -14.28 7.85
N LEU A 20 3.14 -13.53 7.91
CA LEU A 20 3.20 -12.06 7.94
C LEU A 20 3.91 -11.53 9.21
N ALA A 21 3.96 -12.32 10.29
CA ALA A 21 4.67 -11.97 11.52
C ALA A 21 6.19 -11.80 11.30
N ASP A 22 6.78 -12.50 10.31
CA ASP A 22 8.20 -12.38 9.97
C ASP A 22 8.60 -10.95 9.55
N LEU A 23 7.61 -10.16 9.08
CA LEU A 23 7.79 -8.80 8.62
C LEU A 23 7.71 -7.77 9.75
N ASN A 24 7.40 -8.17 10.98
CA ASN A 24 7.27 -7.26 12.13
C ASN A 24 8.61 -6.60 12.52
N ASN A 25 9.75 -7.14 12.07
CA ASN A 25 11.06 -6.54 12.26
C ASN A 25 11.33 -5.30 11.37
N ILE A 26 10.46 -5.02 10.39
CA ILE A 26 10.55 -3.82 9.55
C ILE A 26 10.15 -2.60 10.39
N LYS A 27 11.07 -1.65 10.52
CA LYS A 27 10.88 -0.45 11.37
C LYS A 27 9.90 0.56 10.78
N PHE A 28 9.80 0.63 9.46
CA PHE A 28 8.95 1.59 8.76
C PHE A 28 7.57 0.97 8.46
N SER A 29 6.52 1.48 9.11
CA SER A 29 5.17 0.91 9.05
C SER A 29 4.58 0.84 7.64
N ALA A 30 4.80 1.87 6.82
CA ALA A 30 4.28 1.92 5.46
C ALA A 30 4.86 0.77 4.61
N TYR A 31 6.17 0.52 4.72
CA TYR A 31 6.81 -0.63 4.06
C TYR A 31 6.41 -1.96 4.69
N ARG A 32 6.32 -2.04 6.02
CA ARG A 32 5.89 -3.26 6.69
C ARG A 32 4.51 -3.69 6.20
N THR A 33 3.57 -2.76 6.20
CA THR A 33 2.19 -2.96 5.72
C THR A 33 2.18 -3.30 4.24
N ALA A 34 2.90 -2.55 3.40
CA ALA A 34 3.00 -2.81 1.97
C ALA A 34 3.60 -4.20 1.66
N MET A 35 4.63 -4.64 2.40
CA MET A 35 5.22 -5.97 2.23
C MET A 35 4.30 -7.08 2.73
N LYS A 36 3.55 -6.86 3.82
CA LYS A 36 2.49 -7.77 4.26
C LYS A 36 1.41 -7.90 3.18
N LEU A 37 0.92 -6.77 2.67
CA LEU A 37 -0.06 -6.73 1.58
C LEU A 37 0.49 -7.37 0.31
N ARG A 38 1.77 -7.21 -0.02
CA ARG A 38 2.38 -7.87 -1.18
C ARG A 38 2.34 -9.40 -1.05
N ARG A 39 2.57 -9.94 0.15
CA ARG A 39 2.41 -11.39 0.40
C ARG A 39 0.96 -11.83 0.24
N VAL A 40 0.01 -11.07 0.79
CA VAL A 40 -1.43 -11.31 0.58
C VAL A 40 -1.78 -11.28 -0.90
N GLN A 41 -1.41 -10.22 -1.61
CA GLN A 41 -1.65 -10.01 -3.03
C GLN A 41 -1.22 -11.21 -3.88
N LYS A 42 -0.01 -11.73 -3.65
CA LYS A 42 0.54 -12.92 -4.33
C LYS A 42 -0.16 -14.21 -3.97
N ALA A 43 -0.51 -14.39 -2.70
CA ALA A 43 -1.23 -15.57 -2.22
C ALA A 43 -2.63 -15.65 -2.81
N LEU A 44 -3.27 -14.48 -3.00
CA LEU A 44 -4.59 -14.33 -3.62
C LEU A 44 -4.53 -14.25 -5.15
N ARG A 45 -3.33 -14.24 -5.76
CA ARG A 45 -3.14 -14.04 -7.22
C ARG A 45 -3.72 -12.74 -7.79
N LEU A 46 -4.13 -11.80 -6.94
CA LEU A 46 -4.67 -10.51 -7.38
C LEU A 46 -3.59 -9.64 -8.03
N ASP A 47 -2.31 -9.92 -7.81
CA ASP A 47 -1.22 -9.23 -8.51
C ASP A 47 -1.18 -9.52 -10.01
N MET A 48 -1.86 -10.57 -10.47
CA MET A 48 -1.95 -10.93 -11.89
C MET A 48 -3.21 -10.37 -12.57
N VAL A 49 -4.22 -9.98 -11.78
CA VAL A 49 -5.49 -9.42 -12.25
C VAL A 49 -5.29 -7.95 -12.61
N THR A 50 -5.74 -7.53 -13.79
CA THR A 50 -5.74 -6.09 -14.14
C THR A 50 -7.04 -5.42 -13.69
N LEU A 51 -7.01 -4.11 -13.50
CA LEU A 51 -8.22 -3.34 -13.25
C LEU A 51 -9.22 -3.46 -14.40
N GLY A 52 -8.74 -3.53 -15.66
CA GLY A 52 -9.59 -3.76 -16.83
C GLY A 52 -10.39 -5.05 -16.72
N THR A 53 -9.71 -6.17 -16.47
CA THR A 53 -10.34 -7.48 -16.23
C THR A 53 -11.37 -7.40 -15.09
N ALA A 54 -11.03 -6.75 -13.97
CA ALA A 54 -11.95 -6.60 -12.84
C ALA A 54 -13.21 -5.79 -13.20
N LEU A 55 -13.08 -4.73 -14.00
CA LEU A 55 -14.19 -3.90 -14.45
C LEU A 55 -15.16 -4.68 -15.33
N GLU A 56 -14.67 -5.55 -16.21
CA GLU A 56 -15.51 -6.43 -17.04
C GLU A 56 -16.39 -7.32 -16.15
N ILE A 57 -15.81 -7.99 -15.15
CA ILE A 57 -16.55 -8.80 -14.20
C ILE A 57 -17.57 -7.97 -13.41
N PHE A 58 -17.21 -6.76 -12.97
CA PHE A 58 -18.15 -5.89 -12.25
C PHE A 58 -19.33 -5.45 -13.12
N ASN A 59 -19.12 -5.30 -14.42
CA ASN A 59 -20.17 -4.98 -15.38
C ASN A 59 -21.07 -6.21 -15.63
N GLU A 60 -20.49 -7.38 -15.88
CA GLU A 60 -21.20 -8.64 -16.13
C GLU A 60 -22.11 -9.06 -14.96
N HIS A 61 -21.74 -8.70 -13.73
CA HIS A 61 -22.50 -8.99 -12.51
C HIS A 61 -23.36 -7.81 -11.99
N ASP A 62 -23.58 -6.77 -12.80
CA ASP A 62 -24.42 -5.60 -12.46
C ASP A 62 -24.00 -4.87 -11.18
N LEU A 63 -22.70 -4.80 -10.90
CA LEU A 63 -22.17 -4.17 -9.68
C LEU A 63 -22.05 -2.64 -9.80
N GLN A 64 -22.65 -1.99 -10.81
CA GLN A 64 -22.53 -0.53 -10.98
C GLN A 64 -22.92 0.28 -9.74
N PRO A 65 -24.05 0.00 -9.06
CA PRO A 65 -24.43 0.73 -7.86
C PRO A 65 -23.53 0.36 -6.68
N SER A 66 -22.67 1.30 -6.24
CA SER A 66 -21.73 1.11 -5.12
C SER A 66 -22.40 0.70 -3.80
N ASP A 67 -23.64 1.15 -3.55
CA ASP A 67 -24.38 0.87 -2.32
C ASP A 67 -25.13 -0.48 -2.33
N ARG A 68 -25.13 -1.21 -3.46
CA ARG A 68 -25.77 -2.54 -3.55
C ARG A 68 -25.14 -3.49 -2.54
N ALA A 69 -25.97 -4.18 -1.76
CA ALA A 69 -25.51 -5.28 -0.92
C ALA A 69 -25.37 -6.55 -1.77
N MET A 70 -24.30 -7.28 -1.54
CA MET A 70 -23.98 -8.59 -2.09
C MET A 70 -24.01 -9.61 -0.96
N ASP A 71 -24.65 -10.76 -1.19
CA ASP A 71 -24.47 -11.91 -0.32
C ASP A 71 -23.16 -12.66 -0.63
N VAL A 72 -22.81 -13.64 0.22
CA VAL A 72 -21.59 -14.44 0.06
C VAL A 72 -21.57 -15.21 -1.26
N VAL A 73 -22.72 -15.67 -1.75
CA VAL A 73 -22.81 -16.46 -2.99
C VAL A 73 -22.53 -15.58 -4.20
N GLU A 74 -23.05 -14.35 -4.22
CA GLU A 74 -22.73 -13.36 -5.25
C GLU A 74 -21.24 -13.02 -5.27
N VAL A 75 -20.61 -12.85 -4.10
CA VAL A 75 -19.15 -12.63 -4.02
C VAL A 75 -18.38 -13.83 -4.57
N ILE A 76 -18.79 -15.06 -4.25
CA ILE A 76 -18.19 -16.29 -4.79
C ILE A 76 -18.29 -16.30 -6.32
N HIS A 77 -19.47 -16.06 -6.89
CA HIS A 77 -19.64 -16.05 -8.35
C HIS A 77 -18.75 -15.01 -9.04
N CYS A 78 -18.67 -13.79 -8.49
CA CYS A 78 -17.79 -12.75 -9.04
C CYS A 78 -16.31 -13.16 -8.97
N LEU A 79 -15.86 -13.77 -7.87
CA LEU A 79 -14.49 -14.23 -7.72
C LEU A 79 -14.18 -15.41 -8.66
N THR A 80 -15.12 -16.36 -8.81
CA THR A 80 -14.97 -17.48 -9.75
C THR A 80 -14.77 -16.97 -11.17
N ALA A 81 -15.67 -16.09 -11.64
CA ALA A 81 -15.57 -15.49 -12.97
C ALA A 81 -14.25 -14.72 -13.16
N LEU A 82 -13.79 -13.99 -12.13
CA LEU A 82 -12.52 -13.27 -12.16
C LEU A 82 -11.32 -14.20 -12.33
N TYR A 83 -11.29 -15.33 -11.62
CA TYR A 83 -10.16 -16.27 -11.68
C TYR A 83 -10.20 -17.18 -12.91
N GLU A 84 -11.38 -17.52 -13.42
CA GLU A 84 -11.54 -18.21 -14.71
C GLU A 84 -11.06 -17.31 -15.85
N ARG A 85 -11.48 -16.04 -15.87
CA ARG A 85 -10.98 -15.05 -16.84
C ARG A 85 -9.47 -14.86 -16.75
N LEU A 86 -8.92 -14.83 -15.53
CA LEU A 86 -7.46 -14.75 -15.32
C LEU A 86 -6.71 -15.96 -15.91
N GLU A 87 -7.23 -17.18 -15.70
CA GLU A 87 -6.68 -18.41 -16.25
C GLU A 87 -6.66 -18.38 -17.78
N GLU A 88 -7.78 -17.98 -18.39
CA GLU A 88 -7.93 -17.82 -19.85
C GLU A 88 -6.97 -16.77 -20.42
N GLU A 89 -6.95 -15.54 -19.88
CA GLU A 89 -6.15 -14.43 -20.39
C GLU A 89 -4.64 -14.68 -20.27
N ARG A 90 -4.21 -15.37 -19.21
CA ARG A 90 -2.78 -15.60 -18.93
C ARG A 90 -2.27 -16.92 -19.49
N GLY A 91 -3.15 -17.85 -19.85
CA GLY A 91 -2.77 -19.20 -20.27
C GLY A 91 -1.99 -19.94 -19.18
N ILE A 92 -2.35 -19.74 -17.92
CA ILE A 92 -1.70 -20.38 -16.75
C ILE A 92 -2.70 -21.25 -16.00
N LEU A 93 -2.22 -22.29 -15.33
CA LEU A 93 -3.08 -23.06 -14.42
C LEU A 93 -3.33 -22.30 -13.12
N VAL A 94 -4.58 -21.95 -12.85
CA VAL A 94 -5.03 -21.31 -11.61
C VAL A 94 -5.82 -22.35 -10.80
N ASN A 95 -5.49 -22.52 -9.52
CA ASN A 95 -6.37 -23.27 -8.62
C ASN A 95 -7.54 -22.35 -8.24
N VAL A 96 -8.54 -22.27 -9.13
CA VAL A 96 -9.70 -21.38 -9.01
C VAL A 96 -10.41 -21.57 -7.66
N PRO A 97 -10.80 -22.79 -7.22
CA PRO A 97 -11.49 -22.98 -5.95
C PRO A 97 -10.71 -22.41 -4.76
N LEU A 98 -9.40 -22.67 -4.70
CA LEU A 98 -8.58 -22.15 -3.61
C LEU A 98 -8.44 -20.63 -3.66
N CYS A 99 -8.30 -20.03 -4.85
CA CYS A 99 -8.17 -18.58 -4.98
C CYS A 99 -9.47 -17.88 -4.57
N VAL A 100 -10.63 -18.45 -4.93
CA VAL A 100 -11.94 -17.99 -4.50
C VAL A 100 -12.07 -18.05 -2.98
N ASP A 101 -11.79 -19.20 -2.35
CA ASP A 101 -11.90 -19.35 -0.89
C ASP A 101 -10.98 -18.40 -0.12
N MET A 102 -9.74 -18.26 -0.58
CA MET A 102 -8.76 -17.37 0.06
C MET A 102 -9.14 -15.90 -0.09
N SER A 103 -9.61 -15.49 -1.28
CA SER A 103 -10.03 -14.10 -1.53
C SER A 103 -11.34 -13.75 -0.85
N LEU A 104 -12.30 -14.67 -0.82
CA LEU A 104 -13.52 -14.52 -0.04
C LEU A 104 -13.17 -14.34 1.45
N ASN A 105 -12.35 -15.23 2.00
CA ASN A 105 -11.95 -15.15 3.40
C ASN A 105 -11.20 -13.82 3.70
N TRP A 106 -10.35 -13.34 2.78
CA TRP A 106 -9.73 -12.02 2.89
C TRP A 106 -10.76 -10.90 2.93
N LEU A 107 -11.67 -10.85 1.95
CA LEU A 107 -12.65 -9.78 1.82
C LEU A 107 -13.62 -9.75 3.01
N LEU A 108 -14.08 -10.91 3.49
CA LEU A 108 -14.91 -11.00 4.69
C LEU A 108 -14.15 -10.55 5.94
N ASN A 109 -12.86 -10.90 6.06
CA ASN A 109 -12.01 -10.40 7.14
C ASN A 109 -11.92 -8.87 7.14
N VAL A 110 -11.68 -8.26 5.96
CA VAL A 110 -11.52 -6.81 5.83
C VAL A 110 -12.86 -6.07 6.00
N PHE A 111 -13.94 -6.52 5.36
CA PHE A 111 -15.17 -5.74 5.19
C PHE A 111 -16.41 -6.30 5.89
N ASP A 112 -16.39 -7.55 6.35
CA ASP A 112 -17.47 -8.20 7.11
C ASP A 112 -16.94 -8.91 8.36
N SER A 113 -16.17 -8.18 9.16
CA SER A 113 -15.61 -8.70 10.43
C SER A 113 -16.66 -9.19 11.42
N GLY A 114 -17.89 -8.66 11.32
CA GLY A 114 -19.05 -9.10 12.11
C GLY A 114 -19.72 -10.37 11.58
N ARG A 115 -19.27 -10.92 10.44
CA ARG A 115 -19.82 -12.13 9.81
C ARG A 115 -21.33 -12.05 9.58
N SER A 116 -21.79 -10.91 9.09
CA SER A 116 -23.18 -10.70 8.71
C SER A 116 -23.58 -11.48 7.44
N GLY A 117 -22.60 -11.94 6.66
CA GLY A 117 -22.82 -12.62 5.39
C GLY A 117 -23.23 -11.66 4.26
N LYS A 118 -23.05 -10.35 4.46
CA LYS A 118 -23.36 -9.31 3.48
C LYS A 118 -22.18 -8.37 3.31
N MET A 119 -21.96 -7.92 2.07
CA MET A 119 -20.88 -6.99 1.71
C MET A 119 -21.41 -5.94 0.74
N ARG A 120 -21.01 -4.67 0.88
CA ARG A 120 -21.34 -3.66 -0.12
C ARG A 120 -20.53 -3.89 -1.39
N ALA A 121 -21.13 -3.64 -2.56
CA ALA A 121 -20.43 -3.69 -3.84
C ALA A 121 -19.21 -2.75 -3.85
N LEU A 122 -19.31 -1.57 -3.23
CA LEU A 122 -18.18 -0.67 -3.01
C LEU A 122 -17.01 -1.33 -2.27
N SER A 123 -17.29 -2.08 -1.20
CA SER A 123 -16.28 -2.75 -0.39
C SER A 123 -15.61 -3.87 -1.18
N PHE A 124 -16.40 -4.68 -1.90
CA PHE A 124 -15.89 -5.71 -2.81
C PHE A 124 -14.94 -5.11 -3.86
N LYS A 125 -15.43 -4.11 -4.61
CA LYS A 125 -14.66 -3.38 -5.62
C LYS A 125 -13.38 -2.76 -5.06
N THR A 126 -13.46 -2.14 -3.88
CA THR A 126 -12.30 -1.54 -3.22
C THR A 126 -11.25 -2.58 -2.85
N GLY A 127 -11.68 -3.73 -2.31
CA GLY A 127 -10.78 -4.84 -1.97
C GLY A 127 -10.00 -5.37 -3.18
N ILE A 128 -10.71 -5.59 -4.29
CA ILE A 128 -10.09 -6.06 -5.55
C ILE A 128 -9.21 -4.97 -6.16
N ALA A 129 -9.69 -3.75 -6.31
CA ALA A 129 -8.96 -2.66 -6.96
C ALA A 129 -7.68 -2.26 -6.20
N CYS A 130 -7.69 -2.27 -4.87
CA CYS A 130 -6.48 -2.00 -4.09
C CYS A 130 -5.38 -3.05 -4.37
N LEU A 131 -5.76 -4.31 -4.53
CA LEU A 131 -4.85 -5.44 -4.67
C LEU A 131 -4.60 -5.90 -6.11
N CYS A 132 -5.25 -5.32 -7.13
CA CYS A 132 -5.00 -5.71 -8.52
C CYS A 132 -3.58 -5.32 -8.99
N GLY A 133 -3.11 -5.88 -10.09
CA GLY A 133 -1.80 -5.66 -10.71
C GLY A 133 -1.67 -4.38 -11.55
N THR A 134 -2.51 -3.36 -11.33
CA THR A 134 -2.54 -2.10 -12.10
C THR A 134 -1.74 -0.97 -11.42
N GLU A 135 -1.37 0.06 -12.20
CA GLU A 135 -0.70 1.26 -11.70
C GLU A 135 -1.49 1.98 -10.60
N VAL A 136 -0.79 2.58 -9.64
CA VAL A 136 -1.41 3.24 -8.48
C VAL A 136 -2.31 4.42 -8.87
N LYS A 137 -1.94 5.17 -9.91
CA LYS A 137 -2.72 6.31 -10.40
C LYS A 137 -4.09 5.88 -10.91
N GLU A 138 -4.14 4.83 -11.72
CA GLU A 138 -5.39 4.26 -12.26
C GLU A 138 -6.27 3.70 -11.13
N LYS A 139 -5.66 3.04 -10.13
CA LYS A 139 -6.38 2.59 -8.94
C LYS A 139 -7.04 3.76 -8.19
N PHE A 140 -6.30 4.84 -7.95
CA PHE A 140 -6.85 6.03 -7.30
C PHE A 140 -7.96 6.68 -8.12
N GLN A 141 -7.81 6.77 -9.44
CA GLN A 141 -8.85 7.28 -10.34
C GLN A 141 -10.13 6.45 -10.24
N TYR A 142 -10.01 5.13 -10.30
CA TYR A 142 -11.16 4.23 -10.18
C TYR A 142 -11.82 4.32 -8.80
N LEU A 143 -11.05 4.25 -7.73
CA LEU A 143 -11.57 4.33 -6.37
C LEU A 143 -12.32 5.66 -6.13
N PHE A 144 -11.79 6.77 -6.66
CA PHE A 144 -12.47 8.06 -6.62
C PHE A 144 -13.80 8.03 -7.41
N SER A 145 -13.81 7.44 -8.61
CA SER A 145 -15.03 7.37 -9.42
C SER A 145 -16.13 6.53 -8.79
N GLN A 146 -15.80 5.59 -7.90
CA GLN A 146 -16.81 4.78 -7.20
C GLN A 146 -17.59 5.54 -6.13
N VAL A 147 -17.08 6.69 -5.68
CA VAL A 147 -17.74 7.55 -4.68
C VAL A 147 -18.15 8.91 -5.24
N ALA A 148 -17.67 9.29 -6.41
CA ALA A 148 -18.07 10.55 -7.05
C ALA A 148 -19.55 10.55 -7.44
N ASN A 149 -20.16 11.73 -7.42
CA ASN A 149 -21.52 11.90 -7.92
C ASN A 149 -21.55 11.80 -9.47
N ALA A 150 -22.76 11.85 -10.06
CA ALA A 150 -22.94 11.76 -11.51
C ALA A 150 -22.20 12.85 -12.31
N GLY A 151 -21.82 13.96 -11.68
CA GLY A 151 -21.00 15.03 -12.27
C GLY A 151 -19.49 14.83 -12.11
N GLY A 152 -19.04 13.71 -11.54
CA GLY A 152 -17.62 13.45 -11.29
C GLY A 152 -17.04 14.24 -10.11
N LEU A 153 -17.89 14.79 -9.24
CA LEU A 153 -17.49 15.59 -8.08
C LEU A 153 -17.65 14.79 -6.78
N CYS A 154 -16.68 14.96 -5.87
CA CYS A 154 -16.72 14.41 -4.51
C CYS A 154 -16.74 15.54 -3.48
N ASP A 155 -17.75 15.57 -2.62
CA ASP A 155 -17.72 16.38 -1.39
C ASP A 155 -17.00 15.63 -0.25
N GLN A 156 -16.99 16.21 0.95
CA GLN A 156 -16.36 15.63 2.13
C GLN A 156 -16.97 14.27 2.52
N ARG A 157 -18.28 14.08 2.35
CA ARG A 157 -18.97 12.83 2.66
C ARG A 157 -18.52 11.73 1.70
N HIS A 158 -18.52 12.01 0.40
CA HIS A 158 -18.07 11.07 -0.63
C HIS A 158 -16.61 10.63 -0.39
N LEU A 159 -15.70 11.60 -0.15
CA LEU A 159 -14.31 11.28 0.18
C LEU A 159 -14.20 10.47 1.48
N GLY A 160 -15.00 10.79 2.49
CA GLY A 160 -15.04 10.04 3.74
C GLY A 160 -15.40 8.58 3.55
N VAL A 161 -16.38 8.28 2.68
CA VAL A 161 -16.74 6.90 2.32
C VAL A 161 -15.53 6.17 1.72
N LEU A 162 -14.85 6.76 0.73
CA LEU A 162 -13.66 6.16 0.12
C LEU A 162 -12.55 5.87 1.15
N LEU A 163 -12.21 6.86 1.98
CA LEU A 163 -11.16 6.70 2.98
C LEU A 163 -11.54 5.65 4.03
N HIS A 164 -12.82 5.55 4.38
CA HIS A 164 -13.33 4.51 5.29
C HIS A 164 -13.23 3.10 4.71
N GLU A 165 -13.45 2.91 3.41
CA GLU A 165 -13.18 1.61 2.75
C GLU A 165 -11.68 1.30 2.76
N ALA A 166 -10.87 2.26 2.31
CA ALA A 166 -9.43 2.07 2.13
C ALA A 166 -8.71 1.74 3.45
N ILE A 167 -9.10 2.37 4.55
CA ILE A 167 -8.46 2.16 5.85
C ILE A 167 -8.76 0.78 6.47
N GLN A 168 -9.80 0.07 6.01
CA GLN A 168 -10.06 -1.29 6.50
C GLN A 168 -8.94 -2.27 6.12
N VAL A 169 -8.30 -2.06 4.97
CA VAL A 169 -7.21 -2.93 4.47
C VAL A 169 -6.02 -2.98 5.44
N PRO A 170 -5.37 -1.86 5.83
CA PRO A 170 -4.33 -1.88 6.85
C PRO A 170 -4.87 -2.21 8.25
N ARG A 171 -6.14 -1.93 8.55
CA ARG A 171 -6.78 -2.33 9.83
C ARG A 171 -6.81 -3.84 9.99
N GLN A 172 -7.13 -4.58 8.94
CA GLN A 172 -7.13 -6.05 8.96
C GLN A 172 -5.74 -6.62 9.26
N LEU A 173 -4.68 -5.90 8.94
CA LEU A 173 -3.30 -6.29 9.25
C LEU A 173 -2.81 -5.82 10.64
N GLY A 174 -3.66 -5.14 11.41
CA GLY A 174 -3.31 -4.57 12.71
C GLY A 174 -2.42 -3.32 12.62
N GLU A 175 -2.35 -2.66 11.46
CA GLU A 175 -1.41 -1.56 11.21
C GLU A 175 -2.10 -0.18 11.15
N VAL A 176 -3.42 -0.10 11.38
CA VAL A 176 -4.24 1.13 11.23
C VAL A 176 -3.73 2.32 12.05
N ALA A 177 -3.15 2.09 13.23
CA ALA A 177 -2.60 3.15 14.06
C ALA A 177 -1.49 3.93 13.34
N ALA A 178 -0.74 3.27 12.45
CA ALA A 178 0.28 3.90 11.64
C ALA A 178 -0.28 4.73 10.48
N PHE A 179 -1.58 4.67 10.19
CA PHE A 179 -2.22 5.33 9.05
C PHE A 179 -3.26 6.39 9.48
N GLY A 180 -3.09 6.95 10.69
CA GLY A 180 -3.99 7.98 11.24
C GLY A 180 -5.15 7.42 12.09
N GLY A 181 -5.19 6.11 12.32
CA GLY A 181 -6.28 5.47 13.05
C GLY A 181 -7.54 5.28 12.19
N SER A 182 -8.62 4.82 12.82
CA SER A 182 -9.89 4.57 12.12
C SER A 182 -10.69 5.86 11.81
N ASN A 183 -10.30 6.99 12.41
CA ASN A 183 -10.93 8.28 12.14
C ASN A 183 -10.28 8.92 10.91
N VAL A 184 -11.01 8.96 9.80
CA VAL A 184 -10.53 9.49 8.51
C VAL A 184 -10.69 11.01 8.39
N GLU A 185 -11.43 11.64 9.31
CA GLU A 185 -11.79 13.07 9.25
C GLU A 185 -10.57 14.01 9.10
N PRO A 186 -9.43 13.81 9.79
CA PRO A 186 -8.24 14.63 9.56
C PRO A 186 -7.71 14.56 8.13
N SER A 187 -7.83 13.39 7.48
CA SER A 187 -7.42 13.20 6.08
C SER A 187 -8.38 13.91 5.12
N ILE A 188 -9.69 13.87 5.38
CA ILE A 188 -10.69 14.61 4.62
C ILE A 188 -10.37 16.11 4.67
N ARG A 189 -10.21 16.67 5.87
CA ARG A 189 -9.85 18.09 6.05
C ARG A 189 -8.54 18.45 5.37
N SER A 190 -7.55 17.56 5.41
CA SER A 190 -6.27 17.76 4.70
C SER A 190 -6.46 17.86 3.20
N CYS A 191 -7.25 16.96 2.60
CA CYS A 191 -7.54 16.97 1.16
C CYS A 191 -8.27 18.25 0.74
N PHE A 192 -9.33 18.61 1.46
CA PHE A 192 -10.13 19.81 1.15
C PHE A 192 -9.36 21.11 1.37
N ARG A 193 -8.48 21.17 2.38
CA ARG A 193 -7.56 22.30 2.56
C ARG A 193 -6.56 22.41 1.41
N PHE A 194 -6.03 21.28 0.92
CA PHE A 194 -5.14 21.24 -0.25
C PHE A 194 -5.86 21.76 -1.51
N SER A 195 -7.16 21.46 -1.66
CA SER A 195 -8.00 21.95 -2.75
C SER A 195 -8.58 23.35 -2.51
N ASN A 196 -7.89 24.21 -1.74
CA ASN A 196 -8.30 25.59 -1.43
C ASN A 196 -9.68 25.73 -0.77
N GLY A 197 -10.14 24.72 -0.04
CA GLY A 197 -11.41 24.76 0.69
C GLY A 197 -12.67 24.72 -0.18
N LYS A 198 -12.55 24.29 -1.45
CA LYS A 198 -13.73 24.08 -2.32
C LYS A 198 -14.72 23.10 -1.68
N PRO A 199 -16.04 23.27 -1.87
CA PRO A 199 -17.04 22.38 -1.28
C PRO A 199 -17.03 20.96 -1.88
N ALA A 200 -16.51 20.81 -3.10
CA ALA A 200 -16.31 19.53 -3.77
C ALA A 200 -15.02 19.57 -4.62
N ILE A 201 -14.48 18.38 -4.90
CA ILE A 201 -13.25 18.18 -5.65
C ILE A 201 -13.48 17.26 -6.86
N GLU A 202 -12.67 17.43 -7.89
CA GLU A 202 -12.58 16.53 -9.05
C GLU A 202 -11.47 15.49 -8.87
N ALA A 203 -11.46 14.46 -9.73
CA ALA A 203 -10.45 13.41 -9.71
C ALA A 203 -9.01 13.97 -9.83
N SER A 204 -8.80 15.02 -10.63
CA SER A 204 -7.49 15.68 -10.79
C SER A 204 -6.92 16.17 -9.46
N GLN A 205 -7.73 16.89 -8.69
CA GLN A 205 -7.35 17.46 -7.39
C GLN A 205 -7.13 16.37 -6.35
N PHE A 206 -7.95 15.32 -6.36
CA PHE A 206 -7.74 14.15 -5.52
C PHE A 206 -6.42 13.44 -5.82
N LEU A 207 -6.07 13.26 -7.11
CA LEU A 207 -4.82 12.61 -7.51
C LEU A 207 -3.60 13.44 -7.13
N GLU A 208 -3.66 14.76 -7.27
CA GLU A 208 -2.60 15.66 -6.80
C GLU A 208 -2.38 15.52 -5.29
N TRP A 209 -3.46 15.46 -4.50
CA TRP A 209 -3.37 15.21 -3.06
C TRP A 209 -2.84 13.81 -2.74
N ALA A 210 -3.32 12.77 -3.43
CA ALA A 210 -2.88 11.39 -3.23
C ALA A 210 -1.40 11.19 -3.57
N ASN A 211 -0.88 11.94 -4.56
CA ASN A 211 0.54 11.97 -4.92
C ASN A 211 1.43 12.59 -3.84
N LEU A 212 0.87 13.34 -2.89
CA LEU A 212 1.59 13.76 -1.68
C LEU A 212 1.72 12.64 -0.64
N GLU A 213 1.20 11.45 -0.94
CA GLU A 213 1.22 10.26 -0.09
C GLU A 213 0.66 10.53 1.31
N PRO A 214 -0.61 10.96 1.42
CA PRO A 214 -1.21 11.24 2.70
C PRO A 214 -1.19 10.01 3.60
N GLN A 215 -1.00 10.21 4.90
CA GLN A 215 -0.81 9.14 5.88
C GLN A 215 -1.88 8.04 5.81
N SER A 216 -3.13 8.35 5.45
CA SER A 216 -4.22 7.37 5.33
C SER A 216 -4.14 6.47 4.08
N MET A 217 -3.43 6.90 3.03
CA MET A 217 -3.38 6.20 1.73
C MET A 217 -1.97 5.80 1.27
N VAL A 218 -0.93 6.26 1.97
CA VAL A 218 0.49 6.01 1.60
C VAL A 218 0.83 4.53 1.42
N TRP A 219 0.15 3.62 2.13
CA TRP A 219 0.36 2.18 2.01
C TRP A 219 0.12 1.65 0.59
N LEU A 220 -0.83 2.24 -0.16
CA LEU A 220 -1.15 1.79 -1.51
C LEU A 220 -0.07 2.20 -2.53
N ALA A 221 0.47 3.42 -2.38
CA ALA A 221 1.62 3.88 -3.15
C ALA A 221 2.89 3.07 -2.85
N VAL A 222 3.14 2.78 -1.57
CA VAL A 222 4.29 1.98 -1.15
C VAL A 222 4.14 0.52 -1.61
N LEU A 223 2.93 -0.05 -1.61
CA LEU A 223 2.66 -1.37 -2.20
C LEU A 223 3.06 -1.42 -3.67
N HIS A 224 2.69 -0.41 -4.45
CA HIS A 224 3.10 -0.32 -5.85
C HIS A 224 4.62 -0.23 -6.00
N ARG A 225 5.30 0.60 -5.18
CA ARG A 225 6.77 0.66 -5.17
C ARG A 225 7.42 -0.67 -4.80
N VAL A 226 6.86 -1.41 -3.84
CA VAL A 226 7.34 -2.75 -3.46
C VAL A 226 7.24 -3.70 -4.64
N THR A 227 6.11 -3.71 -5.34
CA THR A 227 5.90 -4.55 -6.54
C THR A 227 6.92 -4.25 -7.64
N MET A 228 7.19 -2.97 -7.91
CA MET A 228 8.19 -2.57 -8.90
C MET A 228 9.60 -2.96 -8.48
N ALA A 229 9.97 -2.73 -7.21
CA ALA A 229 11.30 -3.00 -6.71
C ALA A 229 11.70 -4.48 -6.81
N GLU A 230 10.76 -5.43 -6.67
CA GLU A 230 11.05 -6.87 -6.64
C GLU A 230 11.88 -7.37 -7.83
N GLN A 231 11.69 -6.79 -9.01
CA GLN A 231 12.37 -7.20 -10.24
C GLN A 231 13.66 -6.41 -10.52
N VAL A 232 13.96 -5.40 -9.69
CA VAL A 232 15.07 -4.48 -9.93
C VAL A 232 16.35 -4.97 -9.27
N LYS A 233 17.45 -4.80 -10.02
CA LYS A 233 18.82 -5.06 -9.57
C LYS A 233 19.66 -3.82 -9.83
N HIS A 234 20.33 -3.34 -8.78
CA HIS A 234 21.29 -2.26 -8.86
C HIS A 234 22.70 -2.83 -8.77
N GLN A 235 23.55 -2.54 -9.77
CA GLN A 235 24.96 -2.92 -9.80
C GLN A 235 25.78 -2.05 -8.86
N THR A 236 25.47 -2.13 -7.57
CA THR A 236 26.09 -1.33 -6.51
C THR A 236 26.14 -2.18 -5.24
N LYS A 237 27.20 -1.97 -4.45
CA LYS A 237 27.45 -2.71 -3.22
C LYS A 237 26.79 -2.02 -2.03
N CYS A 238 26.06 -2.76 -1.21
CA CYS A 238 25.56 -2.21 0.04
C CYS A 238 26.71 -1.83 0.98
N SER A 239 26.71 -0.59 1.49
CA SER A 239 27.72 -0.10 2.43
C SER A 239 27.67 -0.80 3.80
N VAL A 240 26.55 -1.44 4.15
CA VAL A 240 26.35 -2.15 5.43
C VAL A 240 26.68 -3.64 5.31
N CYS A 241 25.87 -4.43 4.59
CA CYS A 241 26.05 -5.88 4.50
C CYS A 241 27.00 -6.33 3.37
N ARG A 242 27.52 -5.40 2.56
CA ARG A 242 28.46 -5.68 1.46
C ARG A 242 27.89 -6.55 0.33
N GLN A 243 26.59 -6.88 0.34
CA GLN A 243 25.91 -7.60 -0.74
C GLN A 243 25.92 -6.78 -2.05
N CYS A 244 26.16 -7.48 -3.16
CA CYS A 244 26.12 -6.95 -4.52
C CYS A 244 25.63 -8.08 -5.47
N PRO A 245 24.72 -7.82 -6.42
CA PRO A 245 23.98 -6.58 -6.60
C PRO A 245 22.96 -6.35 -5.47
N ILE A 246 22.57 -5.09 -5.25
CA ILE A 246 21.39 -4.79 -4.42
C ILE A 246 20.16 -5.20 -5.23
N LYS A 247 19.32 -6.08 -4.68
CA LYS A 247 18.03 -6.49 -5.24
C LYS A 247 16.91 -5.79 -4.47
N GLY A 248 15.84 -5.40 -5.13
CA GLY A 248 14.79 -4.62 -4.47
C GLY A 248 15.15 -3.15 -4.37
N PHE A 249 14.67 -2.50 -3.30
CA PHE A 249 14.98 -1.10 -3.04
C PHE A 249 16.47 -0.84 -2.82
N ARG A 250 16.94 0.25 -3.41
CA ARG A 250 18.23 0.88 -3.11
C ARG A 250 18.00 2.22 -2.41
N TYR A 251 18.62 2.39 -1.25
CA TYR A 251 18.55 3.62 -0.47
C TYR A 251 19.89 4.34 -0.51
N ARG A 252 19.94 5.51 -1.15
CA ARG A 252 21.17 6.31 -1.29
C ARG A 252 21.17 7.47 -0.33
N SER A 253 22.27 7.64 0.40
CA SER A 253 22.49 8.82 1.23
C SER A 253 22.66 10.07 0.38
N LEU A 254 21.89 11.12 0.65
CA LEU A 254 22.09 12.45 0.06
C LEU A 254 23.07 13.32 0.86
N LYS A 255 23.74 12.75 1.87
CA LYS A 255 24.75 13.46 2.67
C LYS A 255 26.15 12.87 2.49
N GLN A 256 26.24 11.55 2.41
CA GLN A 256 27.50 10.83 2.25
C GLN A 256 27.61 10.34 0.81
N PHE A 257 28.73 10.64 0.15
CA PHE A 257 28.98 10.15 -1.20
C PHE A 257 29.10 8.64 -1.21
N ASN A 258 28.51 8.01 -2.24
CA ASN A 258 28.62 6.58 -2.53
C ASN A 258 28.22 5.67 -1.34
N VAL A 259 27.26 6.13 -0.53
CA VAL A 259 26.65 5.33 0.51
C VAL A 259 25.29 4.84 0.04
N ASP A 260 25.26 3.55 -0.25
CA ASP A 260 24.09 2.84 -0.77
C ASP A 260 23.73 1.70 0.17
N ILE A 261 22.45 1.60 0.52
CA ILE A 261 21.95 0.69 1.53
C ILE A 261 20.88 -0.18 0.88
N CYS A 262 21.00 -1.50 1.03
CA CYS A 262 19.99 -2.42 0.50
C CYS A 262 18.70 -2.37 1.33
N GLN A 263 17.60 -2.82 0.71
CA GLN A 263 16.30 -2.99 1.34
C GLN A 263 16.35 -3.57 2.76
N THR A 264 16.97 -4.74 2.92
CA THR A 264 17.03 -5.42 4.23
C THR A 264 17.74 -4.58 5.28
N CYS A 265 18.89 -3.98 4.96
CA CYS A 265 19.66 -3.19 5.92
C CYS A 265 18.91 -1.92 6.32
N PHE A 266 18.32 -1.22 5.35
CA PHE A 266 17.58 0.01 5.62
C PHE A 266 16.34 -0.28 6.47
N LEU A 267 15.49 -1.22 6.05
CA LEU A 267 14.19 -1.47 6.68
C LEU A 267 14.29 -2.08 8.08
N THR A 268 15.34 -2.86 8.37
CA THR A 268 15.61 -3.38 9.73
C THR A 268 16.45 -2.40 10.56
N GLY A 269 16.86 -1.26 9.97
CA GLY A 269 17.72 -0.26 10.59
C GLY A 269 19.08 -0.81 11.02
N ARG A 270 19.67 -1.73 10.24
CA ARG A 270 21.07 -2.14 10.39
C ARG A 270 21.96 -0.98 9.95
N ALA A 271 22.85 -0.55 10.83
CA ALA A 271 23.82 0.49 10.54
C ALA A 271 25.25 -0.05 10.68
N SER A 272 26.16 0.46 9.84
CA SER A 272 27.59 0.25 10.04
C SER A 272 28.10 1.22 11.11
N LYS A 273 28.67 0.68 12.20
CA LYS A 273 29.34 1.43 13.29
C LYS A 273 28.56 2.64 13.84
N GLY A 274 27.56 2.39 14.69
CA GLY A 274 27.00 3.38 15.63
C GLY A 274 26.23 4.59 15.04
N ASN A 275 26.23 4.78 13.72
CA ASN A 275 25.56 5.91 13.08
C ASN A 275 24.08 5.61 12.83
N LYS A 276 23.17 6.28 13.57
CA LYS A 276 21.75 6.32 13.21
C LYS A 276 21.61 6.90 11.79
N LEU A 277 20.73 6.30 10.97
CA LEU A 277 20.40 6.75 9.60
C LEU A 277 19.62 8.08 9.65
N HIS A 278 20.29 9.17 10.04
CA HIS A 278 19.66 10.47 10.27
C HIS A 278 19.92 11.46 9.12
N TYR A 279 20.01 10.93 7.90
CA TYR A 279 20.33 11.71 6.70
C TYR A 279 19.15 11.65 5.72
N PRO A 280 18.98 12.68 4.88
CA PRO A 280 18.08 12.57 3.73
C PRO A 280 18.52 11.40 2.86
N ILE A 281 17.57 10.52 2.53
CA ILE A 281 17.80 9.31 1.76
C ILE A 281 16.90 9.36 0.54
N MET A 282 17.48 9.05 -0.63
CA MET A 282 16.73 8.79 -1.86
C MET A 282 16.48 7.30 -1.99
N GLU A 283 15.24 6.94 -2.30
CA GLU A 283 14.83 5.60 -2.66
C GLU A 283 14.88 5.44 -4.17
N TYR A 284 15.41 4.31 -4.62
CA TYR A 284 15.26 3.84 -5.99
C TYR A 284 14.61 2.47 -5.96
N TYR A 285 13.62 2.32 -6.84
CA TYR A 285 12.86 1.09 -7.06
C TYR A 285 12.67 0.79 -8.55
N THR A 286 13.33 1.58 -9.41
CA THR A 286 13.47 1.39 -10.86
C THR A 286 14.96 1.35 -11.21
N PRO A 287 15.36 0.76 -12.35
CA PRO A 287 16.75 0.80 -12.80
C PRO A 287 17.23 2.26 -12.93
N THR A 288 18.21 2.64 -12.13
CA THR A 288 18.77 4.00 -12.15
C THR A 288 19.43 4.31 -13.48
N THR A 289 19.01 5.40 -14.11
CA THR A 289 19.62 5.96 -15.31
C THR A 289 20.86 6.81 -14.97
N SER A 290 21.72 7.08 -15.95
CA SER A 290 22.93 7.92 -15.76
C SER A 290 22.59 9.37 -15.38
N SER A 291 21.47 9.90 -15.88
CA SER A 291 20.98 11.25 -15.59
C SER A 291 20.52 11.42 -14.13
N GLU A 292 19.83 10.43 -13.57
CA GLU A 292 19.43 10.41 -12.16
C GLU A 292 20.65 10.41 -11.24
N ASN A 293 21.65 9.57 -11.54
CA ASN A 293 22.91 9.54 -10.80
C ASN A 293 23.63 10.90 -10.78
N MET A 294 23.58 11.67 -11.88
CA MET A 294 24.17 13.02 -11.97
C MET A 294 23.38 14.05 -11.13
N ARG A 295 22.04 13.99 -11.18
CA ARG A 295 21.16 14.86 -10.38
C ARG A 295 21.37 14.64 -8.88
N ASP A 296 21.54 13.40 -8.46
CA ASP A 296 21.74 13.05 -7.05
C ASP A 296 23.15 13.38 -6.57
N PHE A 297 24.14 13.29 -7.46
CA PHE A 297 25.48 13.82 -7.19
C PHE A 297 25.45 15.33 -6.91
N ALA A 298 24.76 16.11 -7.76
CA ALA A 298 24.58 17.55 -7.55
C ALA A 298 23.80 17.86 -6.26
N THR A 299 22.77 17.07 -5.95
CA THR A 299 21.99 17.22 -4.70
C THR A 299 22.82 16.88 -3.47
N THR A 300 23.66 15.84 -3.53
CA THR A 300 24.56 15.45 -2.43
C THR A 300 25.62 16.53 -2.18
N LEU A 301 26.15 17.14 -3.24
CA LEU A 301 27.06 18.29 -3.14
C LEU A 301 26.38 19.46 -2.43
N LYS A 302 25.16 19.86 -2.87
CA LYS A 302 24.39 20.93 -2.22
C LYS A 302 24.10 20.63 -0.74
N ASN A 303 23.79 19.38 -0.42
CA ASN A 303 23.46 18.94 0.93
C ASN A 303 24.66 18.83 1.88
N LYS A 304 25.88 18.60 1.37
CA LYS A 304 27.11 18.62 2.19
C LYS A 304 27.38 19.97 2.84
N PHE A 305 27.01 21.07 2.18
CA PHE A 305 27.18 22.43 2.69
C PHE A 305 26.06 22.89 3.63
N ARG A 306 25.03 22.06 3.85
CA ARG A 306 23.89 22.37 4.72
C ARG A 306 24.15 21.90 6.15
N SER A 307 23.82 22.77 7.12
CA SER A 307 24.04 22.49 8.55
C SER A 307 23.12 21.39 9.09
N LYS A 308 23.47 20.77 10.22
CA LYS A 308 22.58 19.82 10.91
C LYS A 308 21.21 20.45 11.25
N GLN A 309 21.21 21.75 11.58
CA GLN A 309 20.03 22.54 11.92
C GLN A 309 19.11 22.80 10.71
N TYR A 310 19.66 22.82 9.49
CA TYR A 310 18.88 22.89 8.26
C TYR A 310 18.02 21.63 8.08
N PHE A 311 18.61 20.45 8.27
CA PHE A 311 17.91 19.16 8.11
C PHE A 311 16.95 18.84 9.26
N SER A 312 17.14 19.41 10.45
CA SER A 312 16.14 19.31 11.53
C SER A 312 14.90 20.16 11.25
N LYS A 313 15.06 21.32 10.60
CA LYS A 313 13.95 22.21 10.20
C LYS A 313 13.28 21.80 8.88
N HIS A 314 13.98 21.07 8.01
CA HIS A 314 13.47 20.55 6.74
C HIS A 314 13.68 19.04 6.66
N PRO A 315 12.93 18.25 7.45
CA PRO A 315 12.99 16.80 7.33
C PRO A 315 12.42 16.39 5.96
N GLN A 316 13.29 16.09 5.00
CA GLN A 316 12.92 15.39 3.76
C GLN A 316 12.67 13.91 4.09
N ARG A 317 11.66 13.65 4.92
CA ARG A 317 11.23 12.30 5.28
C ARG A 317 10.16 11.88 4.28
N GLY A 318 10.58 11.27 3.16
CA GLY A 318 9.68 10.53 2.27
C GLY A 318 9.18 9.21 2.87
N TYR A 319 9.67 8.86 4.07
CA TYR A 319 9.33 7.64 4.77
C TYR A 319 9.09 8.02 6.22
N LEU A 320 7.81 8.08 6.60
CA LEU A 320 7.38 8.44 7.93
C LEU A 320 7.85 7.35 8.92
N PRO A 321 8.87 7.61 9.76
CA PRO A 321 9.07 6.76 10.92
C PRO A 321 7.85 7.01 11.81
N VAL A 322 7.12 5.94 12.15
CA VAL A 322 6.04 6.07 13.14
C VAL A 322 6.73 6.30 14.48
N GLN A 323 6.74 7.55 14.92
CA GLN A 323 6.70 7.80 16.35
C GLN A 323 5.35 7.24 16.80
N SER A 324 5.38 6.06 17.42
CA SER A 324 4.24 5.63 18.21
C SER A 324 3.93 6.75 19.19
N VAL A 325 2.64 7.06 19.38
CA VAL A 325 2.16 8.14 20.27
C VAL A 325 2.85 8.10 21.66
N LEU A 326 3.33 6.92 22.09
CA LEU A 326 4.09 6.70 23.32
C LEU A 326 5.51 7.32 23.36
N GLU A 327 6.13 7.69 22.24
CA GLU A 327 7.46 8.33 22.23
C GLU A 327 7.40 9.87 22.34
N ALA A 328 6.21 10.47 22.24
CA ALA A 328 6.05 11.91 22.40
C ALA A 328 6.27 12.37 23.86
N ASP A 329 5.98 11.50 24.83
CA ASP A 329 6.03 11.85 26.26
C ASP A 329 7.43 11.80 26.88
N PHE A 330 8.46 11.35 26.15
CA PHE A 330 9.85 11.31 26.64
C PHE A 330 10.73 12.46 26.13
N SER A 331 10.14 13.46 25.47
CA SER A 331 10.87 14.62 24.92
C SER A 331 10.69 15.91 25.73
N GLU A 332 9.87 15.89 26.78
CA GLU A 332 9.63 17.03 27.67
C GLU A 332 9.97 16.67 29.13
N THR A 333 11.24 16.32 29.37
CA THR A 333 11.96 16.47 30.64
C THR A 333 13.44 16.59 30.32
#